data_AF-A0A075GKP4-F1
#
_entry.id   AF-A0A075GKP4-F1
#
_cell.length_a   1.000
_cell.length_b   1.000
_cell.length_c   1.000
_cell.angle_alpha   90.00
_cell.angle_beta   90.00
_cell.angle_gamma   90.00
#
_symmetry.space_group_name_H-M   'P 1'
#
loop_
_entity.id
_entity.type
_entity.pdbx_description
1 polymer ?
#
loop_
_entity_poly.entity_id
_entity_poly.type
_entity_poly.pdbx_seq_one_letter_code
_entity_poly.pdbx_strand_id
1 'polypeptide(L)'
;MPKALNLYCKDLPALTLVSKSIEIKAPVDTVFTYFARPEHVSDQLKDQERVGMTVIPMDIKEGMGVGTTFRIIGDFDGKRLTWDCETTQFDRNEKISAKMIKGKFKRWEITNEFKSLGDNLTRVTMTVDYEMPLGPLGGIIDKLKFAKSAEKGMENALYNVRGLLEGNGSIPVYITLDAYQKLLSEKKKMNNIPVSKVLTSILEKYDQNQPEIKN
;
A
#
# COMPACT_ATOMS: atom_id res chain seq x y z
N MET A 1 11.97 4.65 55.98
CA MET A 1 12.44 5.53 54.89
C MET A 1 13.52 4.79 54.11
N PRO A 2 13.37 4.70 52.78
CA PRO A 2 14.37 5.33 51.92
C PRO A 2 13.73 6.17 50.79
N LYS A 3 14.50 7.18 50.38
CA LYS A 3 14.23 8.17 49.33
C LYS A 3 14.42 7.57 47.94
N ALA A 4 13.61 8.09 47.02
CA ALA A 4 13.85 8.36 45.60
C ALA A 4 14.16 7.18 44.65
N LEU A 5 13.22 6.93 43.74
CA LEU A 5 13.57 6.69 42.34
C LEU A 5 12.71 7.59 41.44
N ASN A 6 13.36 8.65 40.97
CA ASN A 6 13.16 9.34 39.69
C ASN A 6 11.74 9.70 39.25
N LEU A 7 11.36 10.93 39.60
CA LEU A 7 10.67 11.84 38.68
C LEU A 7 11.49 11.94 37.38
N TYR A 8 11.11 11.19 36.33
CA TYR A 8 11.40 11.55 34.93
C TYR A 8 10.36 10.86 34.02
N CYS A 9 9.09 11.12 34.27
CA CYS A 9 8.02 10.96 33.27
C CYS A 9 7.56 12.36 32.85
N LYS A 10 8.47 13.13 32.26
CA LYS A 10 8.11 14.29 31.45
C LYS A 10 8.83 14.12 30.12
N ASP A 11 8.04 14.14 29.05
CA ASP A 11 8.48 14.28 27.66
C ASP A 11 8.88 13.02 26.87
N LEU A 12 8.10 11.94 26.98
CA LEU A 12 7.94 11.04 25.83
C LEU A 12 6.79 11.59 24.96
N PRO A 13 7.04 12.07 23.72
CA PRO A 13 5.93 12.32 22.80
C PRO A 13 5.18 11.01 22.66
N ALA A 14 3.87 11.03 22.91
CA ALA A 14 3.00 9.87 22.79
C ALA A 14 2.86 9.49 21.30
N LEU A 15 3.92 8.87 20.75
CA LEU A 15 3.93 8.20 19.46
C LEU A 15 2.85 7.12 19.53
N THR A 16 1.86 7.21 18.65
CA THR A 16 0.83 6.17 18.56
C THR A 16 1.23 5.25 17.41
N LEU A 17 1.82 4.12 17.77
CA LEU A 17 2.17 3.08 16.81
C LEU A 17 0.95 2.18 16.59
N VAL A 18 0.54 2.04 15.33
CA VAL A 18 -0.51 1.12 14.92
C VAL A 18 0.09 0.12 13.93
N SER A 19 -0.17 -1.18 14.13
CA SER A 19 0.34 -2.24 13.26
C SER A 19 -0.71 -3.31 13.00
N LYS A 20 -0.76 -3.81 11.76
CA LYS A 20 -1.62 -4.92 11.33
C LYS A 20 -0.84 -5.84 10.40
N SER A 21 -1.11 -7.13 10.47
CA SER A 21 -0.45 -8.12 9.63
C SER A 21 -1.45 -9.12 9.08
N ILE A 22 -1.22 -9.57 7.85
CA ILE A 22 -1.99 -10.62 7.19
C ILE A 22 -1.07 -11.54 6.41
N GLU A 23 -1.53 -12.76 6.16
CA GLU A 23 -0.90 -13.69 5.22
C GLU A 23 -1.69 -13.71 3.91
N ILE A 24 -0.96 -13.62 2.80
CA ILE A 24 -1.49 -13.61 1.45
C ILE A 24 -0.92 -14.81 0.71
N LYS A 25 -1.80 -15.63 0.11
CA LYS A 25 -1.44 -16.82 -0.68
C LYS A 25 -0.92 -16.45 -2.08
N ALA A 26 0.16 -15.66 -2.11
CA ALA A 26 0.87 -15.28 -3.31
C ALA A 26 2.38 -15.17 -3.01
N PRO A 27 3.26 -15.30 -4.03
CA PRO A 27 4.69 -15.14 -3.86
C PRO A 27 5.05 -13.71 -3.46
N VAL A 28 6.15 -13.54 -2.73
CA VAL A 28 6.54 -12.23 -2.17
C VAL A 28 6.74 -11.17 -3.26
N ASP A 29 7.25 -11.57 -4.43
CA ASP A 29 7.45 -10.67 -5.56
C ASP A 29 6.13 -10.10 -6.10
N THR A 30 5.10 -10.94 -6.20
CA THR A 30 3.75 -10.52 -6.62
C THR A 30 3.15 -9.55 -5.61
N VAL A 31 3.24 -9.88 -4.33
CA VAL A 31 2.72 -9.02 -3.25
C VAL A 31 3.48 -7.71 -3.20
N PHE A 32 4.81 -7.73 -3.19
CA PHE A 32 5.64 -6.54 -3.19
C PHE A 32 5.36 -5.65 -4.40
N THR A 33 5.31 -6.23 -5.61
CA THR A 33 5.02 -5.49 -6.85
C THR A 33 3.64 -4.83 -6.80
N TYR A 34 2.67 -5.43 -6.11
CA TYR A 34 1.37 -4.79 -5.89
C TYR A 34 1.52 -3.50 -5.06
N PHE A 35 2.19 -3.55 -3.91
CA PHE A 35 2.40 -2.40 -3.02
C PHE A 35 3.37 -1.36 -3.58
N ALA A 36 4.30 -1.78 -4.45
CA ALA A 36 5.27 -0.93 -5.11
C ALA A 36 4.68 -0.07 -6.24
N ARG A 37 3.38 -0.18 -6.53
CA ARG A 37 2.69 0.56 -7.58
C ARG A 37 1.74 1.60 -6.98
N PRO A 38 2.02 2.91 -7.12
CA PRO A 38 1.23 3.97 -6.51
C PRO A 38 -0.26 3.94 -6.94
N GLU A 39 -0.54 3.39 -8.11
CA GLU A 39 -1.89 3.28 -8.66
C GLU A 39 -2.75 2.25 -7.92
N HIS A 40 -2.16 1.14 -7.48
CA HIS A 40 -2.86 0.10 -6.74
C HIS A 40 -3.20 0.53 -5.30
N VAL A 41 -2.41 1.44 -4.73
CA VAL A 41 -2.69 2.02 -3.42
C VAL A 41 -3.95 2.88 -3.46
N SER A 42 -4.26 3.51 -4.60
CA SER A 42 -5.51 4.27 -4.77
C SER A 42 -6.76 3.41 -4.84
N ASP A 43 -6.67 2.18 -5.38
CA ASP A 43 -7.83 1.32 -5.66
C ASP A 43 -8.23 0.46 -4.46
N GLN A 44 -7.33 0.18 -3.52
CA GLN A 44 -7.60 -0.58 -2.28
C GLN A 44 -8.71 0.03 -1.39
N LEU A 45 -9.07 1.31 -1.60
CA LEU A 45 -9.68 2.15 -0.57
C LEU A 45 -10.94 2.92 -1.05
N LYS A 46 -11.43 2.62 -2.27
CA LYS A 46 -12.56 3.34 -2.87
C LYS A 46 -13.95 2.93 -2.34
N ASP A 47 -14.09 1.73 -1.77
CA ASP A 47 -15.40 1.09 -1.55
C ASP A 47 -15.91 1.06 -0.09
N GLN A 48 -15.40 1.90 0.83
CA GLN A 48 -15.89 1.89 2.21
C GLN A 48 -16.31 3.27 2.72
N GLU A 49 -17.63 3.45 2.84
CA GLU A 49 -18.37 4.68 3.14
C GLU A 49 -17.96 5.44 4.43
N ARG A 50 -16.99 4.98 5.23
CA ARG A 50 -16.66 5.62 6.53
C ARG A 50 -15.18 5.68 6.92
N VAL A 51 -14.27 5.05 6.19
CA VAL A 51 -12.80 5.21 6.38
C VAL A 51 -12.11 5.05 5.02
N GLY A 52 -12.24 6.06 4.16
CA GLY A 52 -11.59 6.09 2.86
C GLY A 52 -10.23 6.76 2.98
N MET A 53 -9.14 5.99 2.87
CA MET A 53 -7.86 6.58 2.52
C MET A 53 -7.79 6.71 0.99
N THR A 54 -7.26 7.78 0.42
CA THR A 54 -7.07 7.87 -1.03
C THR A 54 -5.65 8.32 -1.27
N VAL A 55 -4.93 7.58 -2.11
CA VAL A 55 -3.56 7.88 -2.48
C VAL A 55 -3.55 8.46 -3.89
N ILE A 56 -3.04 9.68 -4.02
CA ILE A 56 -2.96 10.42 -5.27
C ILE A 56 -1.47 10.58 -5.58
N PRO A 57 -0.94 9.95 -6.64
CA PRO A 57 0.46 10.13 -7.02
C PRO A 57 0.72 11.59 -7.42
N MET A 58 1.88 12.13 -7.07
CA MET A 58 2.27 13.50 -7.43
C MET A 58 3.53 13.54 -8.30
N ASP A 59 4.59 12.86 -7.88
CA ASP A 59 5.84 12.71 -8.63
C ASP A 59 6.32 11.27 -8.48
N ILE A 60 6.07 10.44 -9.49
CA ILE A 60 6.41 9.02 -9.50
C ILE A 60 7.81 8.85 -10.11
N LYS A 61 8.69 8.15 -9.39
CA LYS A 61 9.99 7.69 -9.91
C LYS A 61 9.84 6.33 -10.59
N GLU A 62 10.61 5.33 -10.18
CA GLU A 62 10.37 3.93 -10.56
C GLU A 62 9.34 3.31 -9.62
N GLY A 63 8.05 3.44 -9.95
CA GLY A 63 6.95 3.05 -9.05
C GLY A 63 7.00 3.80 -7.72
N MET A 64 6.92 3.07 -6.61
CA MET A 64 7.07 3.63 -5.25
C MET A 64 8.53 3.79 -4.80
N GLY A 65 9.51 3.84 -5.72
CA GLY A 65 10.93 4.05 -5.38
C GLY A 65 11.20 5.29 -4.52
N VAL A 66 12.40 5.35 -3.94
CA VAL A 66 12.81 6.45 -3.05
C VAL A 66 12.67 7.80 -3.76
N GLY A 67 12.08 8.79 -3.06
CA GLY A 67 11.79 10.11 -3.61
C GLY A 67 10.47 10.21 -4.38
N THR A 68 9.73 9.11 -4.57
CA THR A 68 8.35 9.18 -5.07
C THR A 68 7.49 9.94 -4.06
N THR A 69 6.73 10.93 -4.53
CA THR A 69 5.81 11.71 -3.70
C THR A 69 4.36 11.45 -4.04
N PHE A 70 3.51 11.41 -3.02
CA PHE A 70 2.09 11.10 -3.14
C PHE A 70 1.29 11.78 -2.03
N ARG A 71 0.05 12.15 -2.33
CA ARG A 71 -0.88 12.74 -1.38
C ARG A 71 -1.81 11.66 -0.84
N ILE A 72 -1.91 11.57 0.47
CA ILE A 72 -2.91 10.76 1.17
C ILE A 72 -4.04 11.67 1.65
N ILE A 73 -5.26 11.23 1.40
CA ILE A 73 -6.48 11.83 1.93
C ILE A 73 -7.15 10.76 2.79
N GLY A 74 -7.18 10.94 4.11
CA GLY A 74 -7.88 10.04 5.02
C GLY A 74 -9.18 10.65 5.53
N ASP A 75 -10.29 9.93 5.41
CA ASP A 75 -11.54 10.25 6.11
C ASP A 75 -11.62 9.43 7.41
N PHE A 76 -11.75 10.11 8.55
CA PHE A 76 -11.88 9.47 9.85
C PHE A 76 -13.18 9.93 10.51
N ASP A 77 -14.27 9.19 10.29
CA ASP A 77 -15.60 9.49 10.85
C ASP A 77 -16.08 10.91 10.50
N GLY A 78 -15.93 11.29 9.22
CA GLY A 78 -16.31 12.59 8.69
C GLY A 78 -15.24 13.67 8.84
N LYS A 79 -14.12 13.39 9.54
CA LYS A 79 -12.97 14.28 9.63
C LYS A 79 -11.95 13.93 8.55
N ARG A 80 -11.96 14.71 7.48
CA ARG A 80 -11.00 14.57 6.37
C ARG A 80 -9.65 15.22 6.71
N LEU A 81 -8.59 14.41 6.70
CA LEU A 81 -7.21 14.85 6.79
C LEU A 81 -6.51 14.63 5.46
N THR A 82 -5.59 15.53 5.13
CA THR A 82 -4.79 15.45 3.89
C THR A 82 -3.35 15.75 4.22
N TRP A 83 -2.46 14.91 3.71
CA TRP A 83 -1.03 15.04 3.87
C TRP A 83 -0.28 14.47 2.68
N ASP A 84 0.86 15.05 2.37
CA ASP A 84 1.76 14.63 1.31
C ASP A 84 2.91 13.84 1.93
N CYS A 85 3.28 12.75 1.28
CA CYS A 85 4.30 11.82 1.69
C CYS A 85 5.39 11.69 0.62
N GLU A 86 6.54 11.20 1.07
CA GLU A 86 7.67 10.81 0.24
C GLU A 86 8.14 9.42 0.65
N THR A 87 8.39 8.52 -0.32
CA THR A 87 9.05 7.24 -0.06
C THR A 87 10.49 7.48 0.43
N THR A 88 10.83 6.92 1.58
CA THR A 88 12.15 6.99 2.20
C THR A 88 12.95 5.70 2.09
N GLN A 89 12.30 4.56 1.90
CA GLN A 89 12.94 3.24 1.80
C GLN A 89 12.20 2.36 0.80
N PHE A 90 12.95 1.64 -0.03
CA PHE A 90 12.42 0.73 -1.04
C PHE A 90 13.38 -0.45 -1.20
N ASP A 91 13.21 -1.47 -0.37
CA ASP A 91 14.01 -2.69 -0.39
C ASP A 91 13.18 -3.79 -1.03
N ARG A 92 13.59 -4.23 -2.23
CA ARG A 92 12.80 -5.15 -3.03
C ARG A 92 12.48 -6.43 -2.26
N ASN A 93 11.19 -6.79 -2.21
CA ASN A 93 10.64 -7.95 -1.53
C ASN A 93 10.79 -7.97 0.00
N GLU A 94 11.24 -6.87 0.61
CA GLU A 94 11.46 -6.79 2.05
C GLU A 94 10.69 -5.63 2.68
N LYS A 95 10.79 -4.41 2.12
CA LYS A 95 10.31 -3.22 2.81
C LYS A 95 10.00 -2.04 1.90
N ILE A 96 8.93 -1.31 2.19
CA ILE A 96 8.64 0.01 1.62
C ILE A 96 8.24 0.95 2.77
N SER A 97 8.95 2.06 2.92
CA SER A 97 8.61 3.09 3.92
C SER A 97 8.42 4.45 3.27
N ALA A 98 7.51 5.24 3.84
CA ALA A 98 7.28 6.62 3.44
C ALA A 98 6.95 7.48 4.65
N LYS A 99 7.36 8.75 4.60
CA LYS A 99 7.07 9.73 5.66
C LYS A 99 6.33 10.93 5.11
N MET A 100 5.56 11.59 5.96
CA MET A 100 4.92 12.85 5.64
C MET A 100 5.97 13.96 5.47
N ILE A 101 5.84 14.70 4.36
CA ILE A 101 6.62 15.91 4.06
C ILE A 101 5.79 17.18 4.24
N LYS A 102 4.45 17.08 4.18
CA LYS A 102 3.53 18.20 4.38
C LYS A 102 2.19 17.72 4.91
N GLY A 103 1.67 18.30 5.98
CA GLY A 103 0.37 17.92 6.51
C GLY A 103 0.12 18.44 7.91
N LYS A 104 -1.02 18.05 8.49
CA LYS A 104 -1.40 18.48 9.85
C LYS A 104 -0.86 17.57 10.96
N PHE A 105 -0.35 16.39 10.65
CA PHE A 105 0.33 15.58 11.65
C PHE A 105 1.64 16.27 12.07
N LYS A 106 2.08 16.06 13.30
CA LYS A 106 3.43 16.45 13.70
C LYS A 106 4.47 15.49 13.14
N ARG A 107 4.12 14.20 13.13
CA ARG A 107 4.86 13.11 12.52
C ARG A 107 3.88 12.13 11.92
N TRP A 108 4.19 11.59 10.76
CA TRP A 108 3.47 10.48 10.18
C TRP A 108 4.43 9.70 9.29
N GLU A 109 4.53 8.41 9.52
CA GLU A 109 5.39 7.49 8.79
C GLU A 109 4.68 6.14 8.65
N ILE A 110 4.74 5.57 7.46
CA ILE A 110 4.19 4.25 7.16
C ILE A 110 5.32 3.34 6.71
N THR A 111 5.26 2.09 7.16
CA THR A 111 6.17 1.02 6.76
C THR A 111 5.35 -0.22 6.41
N ASN A 112 5.59 -0.77 5.22
CA ASN A 112 5.12 -2.07 4.81
C ASN A 112 6.31 -3.03 4.77
N GLU A 113 6.26 -4.09 5.55
CA GLU A 113 7.25 -5.16 5.58
C GLU A 113 6.67 -6.41 4.94
N PHE A 114 7.51 -7.10 4.18
CA PHE A 114 7.16 -8.29 3.42
C PHE A 114 8.07 -9.43 3.86
N LYS A 115 7.47 -10.55 4.27
CA LYS A 115 8.19 -11.74 4.67
C LYS A 115 7.66 -12.94 3.92
N SER A 116 8.50 -13.57 3.10
CA SER A 116 8.17 -14.88 2.53
C SER A 116 8.07 -15.93 3.65
N LEU A 117 6.99 -16.71 3.63
CA LEU A 117 6.74 -17.86 4.50
C LEU A 117 6.78 -19.18 3.71
N GLY A 118 7.19 -19.12 2.43
CA GLY A 118 7.20 -20.22 1.46
C GLY A 118 7.01 -19.69 0.04
N ASP A 119 7.00 -20.59 -0.93
CA ASP A 119 6.99 -20.23 -2.37
C ASP A 119 5.75 -19.44 -2.79
N ASN A 120 4.61 -19.68 -2.14
CA ASN A 120 3.32 -19.05 -2.46
C ASN A 120 2.60 -18.49 -1.22
N LEU A 121 3.36 -18.05 -0.21
CA LEU A 121 2.80 -17.48 1.00
C LEU A 121 3.67 -16.33 1.49
N THR A 122 3.06 -15.16 1.65
CA THR A 122 3.74 -13.94 2.09
C THR A 122 3.00 -13.33 3.27
N ARG A 123 3.72 -13.01 4.34
CA ARG A 123 3.22 -12.16 5.41
C ARG A 123 3.51 -10.71 5.08
N VAL A 124 2.48 -9.89 5.11
CA VAL A 124 2.58 -8.44 5.03
C VAL A 124 2.34 -7.87 6.42
N THR A 125 3.20 -6.97 6.87
CA THR A 125 3.01 -6.19 8.10
C THR A 125 3.01 -4.72 7.73
N MET A 126 1.89 -4.05 7.95
CA MET A 126 1.76 -2.61 7.75
C MET A 126 1.77 -1.92 9.12
N THR A 127 2.66 -0.94 9.28
CA THR A 127 2.88 -0.21 10.51
C THR A 127 2.82 1.29 10.23
N VAL A 128 2.04 2.03 11.01
CA VAL A 128 1.96 3.49 10.96
C VAL A 128 2.42 4.06 12.29
N ASP A 129 3.45 4.90 12.25
CA ASP A 129 3.92 5.71 13.37
C ASP A 129 3.44 7.16 13.14
N TYR A 130 2.60 7.67 14.04
CA TYR A 130 2.08 9.03 13.91
C TYR A 130 1.98 9.78 15.24
N GLU A 131 2.03 11.10 15.11
CA GLU A 131 1.78 12.06 16.19
C GLU A 131 0.77 13.11 15.73
N MET A 132 -0.36 13.20 16.44
CA MET A 132 -1.44 14.14 16.15
C MET A 132 -1.01 15.60 16.36
N PRO A 133 -1.57 16.57 15.61
CA PRO A 133 -1.39 17.99 15.90
C PRO A 133 -1.89 18.35 17.30
N LEU A 134 -1.22 19.30 17.97
CA LEU A 134 -1.75 19.98 19.15
C LEU A 134 -2.85 20.95 18.68
N GLY A 135 -4.09 20.49 18.62
CA GLY A 135 -5.27 21.26 18.21
C GLY A 135 -6.57 20.59 18.71
N PRO A 136 -7.77 21.07 18.35
CA PRO A 136 -9.06 20.64 18.93
C PRO A 136 -9.44 19.16 18.75
N LEU A 137 -8.57 18.34 18.16
CA LEU A 137 -8.62 16.87 18.13
C LEU A 137 -7.87 16.23 19.31
N GLY A 138 -7.43 17.02 20.30
CA GLY A 138 -6.42 16.67 21.29
C GLY A 138 -6.90 15.92 22.53
N GLY A 139 -8.19 15.58 22.63
CA GLY A 139 -8.70 14.78 23.75
C GLY A 139 -8.15 13.35 23.72
N ILE A 140 -7.92 12.74 24.89
CA ILE A 140 -7.52 11.31 24.99
C ILE A 140 -8.53 10.40 24.28
N ILE A 141 -9.82 10.74 24.35
CA ILE A 141 -10.92 10.02 23.68
C ILE A 141 -10.80 10.09 22.15
N ASP A 142 -10.38 11.24 21.61
CA ASP A 142 -10.21 11.43 20.16
C ASP A 142 -9.02 10.62 19.64
N LYS A 143 -7.93 10.52 20.42
CA LYS A 143 -6.77 9.68 20.07
C LYS A 143 -7.12 8.20 19.99
N LEU A 144 -7.83 7.66 20.99
CA LEU A 144 -8.21 6.25 21.00
C LEU A 144 -9.18 5.89 19.87
N LYS A 145 -10.17 6.75 19.60
CA LYS A 145 -11.09 6.57 18.48
C LYS A 145 -10.37 6.64 17.14
N PHE A 146 -9.45 7.58 16.99
CA PHE A 146 -8.63 7.69 15.79
C PHE A 146 -7.77 6.45 15.58
N ALA A 147 -7.07 5.97 16.62
CA ALA A 147 -6.26 4.75 16.54
C ALA A 147 -7.08 3.53 16.10
N LYS A 148 -8.26 3.32 16.70
CA LYS A 148 -9.17 2.24 16.30
C LYS A 148 -9.68 2.38 14.86
N SER A 149 -9.97 3.61 14.43
CA SER A 149 -10.39 3.88 13.05
C SER A 149 -9.27 3.59 12.06
N ALA A 150 -8.04 4.02 12.37
CA ALA A 150 -6.85 3.74 11.59
C ALA A 150 -6.55 2.24 11.52
N GLU A 151 -6.60 1.52 12.65
CA GLU A 151 -6.45 0.06 12.72
C GLU A 151 -7.45 -0.65 11.80
N LYS A 152 -8.72 -0.24 11.85
CA LYS A 152 -9.78 -0.83 11.02
C LYS A 152 -9.57 -0.53 9.54
N GLY A 153 -9.20 0.70 9.19
CA GLY A 153 -8.88 1.08 7.82
C GLY A 153 -7.69 0.27 7.27
N MET A 154 -6.64 0.12 8.07
CA MET A 154 -5.46 -0.68 7.75
C MET A 154 -5.80 -2.16 7.54
N GLU A 155 -6.60 -2.73 8.44
CA GLU A 155 -7.05 -4.11 8.35
C GLU A 155 -7.89 -4.36 7.10
N ASN A 156 -8.84 -3.46 6.79
CA ASN A 156 -9.67 -3.57 5.60
C ASN A 156 -8.84 -3.44 4.31
N ALA A 157 -7.87 -2.53 4.26
CA ALA A 157 -6.96 -2.41 3.12
C ALA A 157 -6.19 -3.71 2.86
N LEU A 158 -5.63 -4.33 3.92
CA LEU A 158 -4.92 -5.60 3.82
C LEU A 158 -5.84 -6.75 3.35
N TYR A 159 -7.08 -6.81 3.84
CA TYR A 159 -8.06 -7.79 3.36
C TYR A 159 -8.43 -7.60 1.89
N ASN A 160 -8.58 -6.35 1.43
CA ASN A 160 -8.87 -6.07 0.02
C ASN A 160 -7.72 -6.52 -0.88
N VAL A 161 -6.47 -6.22 -0.50
CA VAL A 161 -5.29 -6.71 -1.25
C VAL A 161 -5.25 -8.22 -1.29
N ARG A 162 -5.48 -8.86 -0.14
CA ARG A 162 -5.52 -10.32 -0.07
C ARG A 162 -6.59 -10.88 -1.02
N GLY A 163 -7.80 -10.33 -1.02
CA GLY A 163 -8.86 -10.74 -1.93
C GLY A 163 -8.47 -10.59 -3.40
N LEU A 164 -7.85 -9.47 -3.77
CA LEU A 164 -7.37 -9.21 -5.13
C LEU A 164 -6.28 -10.20 -5.55
N LEU A 165 -5.29 -10.43 -4.70
CA LEU A 165 -4.13 -11.27 -5.02
C LEU A 165 -4.43 -12.78 -4.93
N GLU A 166 -5.40 -13.20 -4.11
CA GLU A 166 -5.85 -14.59 -4.03
C GLU A 166 -6.93 -14.93 -5.08
N GLY A 167 -7.22 -14.02 -6.02
CA GLY A 167 -8.04 -14.30 -7.21
C GLY A 167 -9.53 -13.98 -7.07
N ASN A 168 -9.95 -13.25 -6.03
CA ASN A 168 -11.35 -12.84 -5.85
C ASN A 168 -11.69 -11.50 -6.54
N GLY A 169 -10.78 -10.92 -7.34
CA GLY A 169 -11.00 -9.66 -8.05
C GLY A 169 -10.09 -9.45 -9.27
N SER A 170 -10.25 -8.30 -9.94
CA SER A 170 -9.47 -7.92 -11.13
C SER A 170 -8.42 -6.86 -10.76
N ILE A 171 -7.16 -7.04 -11.18
CA ILE A 171 -6.09 -6.05 -10.96
C ILE A 171 -6.11 -5.05 -12.13
N PRO A 172 -6.27 -3.73 -11.88
CA PRO A 172 -6.18 -2.73 -12.93
C PRO A 172 -4.74 -2.66 -13.46
N VAL A 173 -4.59 -2.74 -14.78
CA VAL A 173 -3.28 -2.68 -15.44
C VAL A 173 -3.15 -1.35 -16.17
N TYR A 174 -2.15 -0.57 -15.78
CA TYR A 174 -1.79 0.68 -16.45
C TYR A 174 -0.75 0.38 -17.53
N ILE A 175 -1.09 0.65 -18.79
CA ILE A 175 -0.24 0.49 -19.96
C ILE A 175 -0.30 1.77 -20.80
N THR A 176 0.74 2.02 -21.60
CA THR A 176 0.74 3.18 -22.51
C THR A 176 -0.41 3.06 -23.52
N LEU A 177 -0.87 4.20 -24.06
CA LEU A 177 -1.92 4.20 -25.09
C LEU A 177 -1.50 3.37 -26.32
N ASP A 178 -0.23 3.44 -26.71
CA ASP A 178 0.33 2.63 -27.80
C ASP A 178 0.24 1.12 -27.47
N ALA A 179 0.68 0.71 -26.28
CA ALA A 179 0.57 -0.69 -25.85
C ALA A 179 -0.89 -1.15 -25.81
N TYR A 180 -1.81 -0.31 -25.34
CA TYR A 180 -3.24 -0.60 -25.32
C TYR A 180 -3.80 -0.78 -26.74
N GLN A 181 -3.47 0.13 -27.67
CA GLN A 181 -3.91 0.03 -29.07
C GLN A 181 -3.39 -1.24 -29.74
N LYS A 182 -2.13 -1.61 -29.51
CA LYS A 182 -1.55 -2.87 -29.97
C LYS A 182 -2.32 -4.06 -29.41
N LEU A 183 -2.62 -4.05 -28.11
CA LEU A 183 -3.42 -5.10 -27.47
C LEU A 183 -4.83 -5.23 -28.07
N LEU A 184 -5.50 -4.11 -28.36
CA LEU A 184 -6.80 -4.09 -29.03
C LEU A 184 -6.72 -4.61 -30.46
N SER A 185 -5.62 -4.36 -31.16
CA SER A 185 -5.40 -4.91 -32.52
C SER A 185 -5.25 -6.42 -32.49
N GLU A 186 -4.51 -6.98 -31.52
CA GLU A 186 -4.38 -8.43 -31.32
C GLU A 186 -5.71 -9.06 -30.90
N LYS A 187 -6.46 -8.38 -30.03
CA LYS A 187 -7.83 -8.78 -29.66
C LYS A 187 -8.72 -8.95 -30.89
N LYS A 188 -8.69 -8.01 -31.85
CA LYS A 188 -9.46 -8.12 -33.09
C LYS A 188 -9.06 -9.33 -33.93
N LYS A 189 -7.76 -9.64 -34.01
CA LYS A 189 -7.24 -10.82 -34.73
C LYS A 189 -7.68 -12.14 -34.06
N MET A 190 -7.89 -12.12 -32.75
CA MET A 190 -8.30 -13.27 -31.95
C MET A 190 -9.82 -13.31 -31.69
N ASN A 191 -10.64 -12.94 -32.66
CA ASN A 191 -12.11 -12.98 -32.57
C ASN A 191 -12.70 -12.21 -31.37
N ASN A 192 -12.07 -11.10 -30.98
CA ASN A 192 -12.52 -10.22 -29.88
C ASN A 192 -12.64 -10.89 -28.50
N ILE A 193 -11.86 -11.94 -28.22
CA ILE A 193 -11.79 -12.55 -26.89
C ILE A 193 -11.40 -11.54 -25.79
N PRO A 194 -11.66 -11.83 -24.51
CA PRO A 194 -11.26 -10.95 -23.41
C PRO A 194 -9.78 -10.59 -23.45
N VAL A 195 -9.45 -9.36 -23.07
CA VAL A 195 -8.07 -8.84 -23.06
C VAL A 195 -7.12 -9.73 -22.27
N SER A 196 -7.56 -10.28 -21.14
CA SER A 196 -6.78 -11.24 -20.35
C SER A 196 -6.39 -12.48 -21.16
N LYS A 197 -7.33 -13.06 -21.92
CA LYS A 197 -7.07 -14.21 -22.80
C LYS A 197 -6.10 -13.86 -23.93
N VAL A 198 -6.24 -12.68 -24.54
CA VAL A 198 -5.29 -12.20 -25.56
C VAL A 198 -3.87 -12.14 -24.99
N LEU A 199 -3.71 -11.54 -23.81
CA LEU A 199 -2.41 -11.39 -23.16
C LEU A 199 -1.80 -12.75 -22.84
N THR A 200 -2.58 -13.66 -22.24
CA THR A 200 -2.13 -15.04 -21.95
C THR A 200 -1.66 -15.76 -23.22
N SER A 201 -2.42 -15.69 -24.31
CA SER A 201 -2.03 -16.33 -25.57
C SER A 201 -0.79 -15.72 -26.23
N ILE A 202 -0.55 -14.41 -26.04
CA ILE A 202 0.70 -13.77 -26.50
C ILE A 202 1.89 -14.28 -25.69
N LEU A 203 1.75 -14.37 -24.36
CA LEU A 203 2.81 -14.85 -23.47
C LEU A 203 3.16 -16.32 -23.74
N GLU A 204 2.15 -17.19 -23.88
CA GLU A 204 2.35 -18.61 -24.22
C GLU A 204 3.11 -18.79 -25.54
N LYS A 205 2.79 -17.98 -26.57
CA LYS A 205 3.52 -18.00 -27.85
C LYS A 205 4.95 -17.51 -27.70
N TYR A 206 5.19 -16.50 -26.86
CA TYR A 206 6.52 -15.99 -26.62
C TYR A 206 7.40 -17.05 -25.94
N ASP A 207 6.88 -17.73 -24.93
CA ASP A 207 7.60 -18.80 -24.21
C ASP A 207 7.93 -19.99 -25.12
N GLN A 208 7.02 -20.35 -26.03
CA GLN A 208 7.26 -21.42 -27.02
C GLN A 208 8.35 -21.09 -28.05
N ASN A 209 8.64 -19.81 -28.28
CA ASN A 209 9.63 -19.37 -29.26
C ASN A 209 11.00 -19.04 -28.63
N GLN A 210 11.18 -19.25 -27.32
CA GLN A 210 12.50 -19.13 -26.72
C GLN A 210 13.35 -20.37 -27.02
N PRO A 211 14.60 -20.22 -27.51
CA PRO A 211 15.49 -21.35 -27.66
C PRO A 211 15.79 -21.94 -26.27
N GLU A 212 15.71 -23.27 -26.15
CA GLU A 212 16.18 -23.97 -24.95
C GLU A 212 17.63 -23.55 -24.67
N ILE A 213 17.85 -22.84 -23.56
CA ILE A 213 19.19 -22.64 -23.05
C ILE A 213 19.65 -24.00 -22.51
N LYS A 214 20.31 -24.78 -23.37
CA LYS A 214 21.03 -25.98 -22.95
C LYS A 214 22.23 -25.54 -22.13
N ASN A 215 22.14 -25.73 -20.82
CA ASN A 215 23.30 -25.74 -19.92
C ASN A 215 24.20 -26.94 -20.24
#